data_AF-A0A969GLZ5-F1
#
_entry.id   AF-A0A969GLZ5-F1
#
_cell.length_a   1.000
_cell.length_b   1.000
_cell.length_c   1.000
_cell.angle_alpha   90.00
_cell.angle_beta   90.00
_cell.angle_gamma   90.00
#
_symmetry.space_group_name_H-M   'P 1'
#
loop_
_entity.id
_entity.type
_entity.pdbx_description
1 polymer ?
#
loop_
_entity_poly.entity_id
_entity_poly.type
_entity_poly.pdbx_seq_one_letter_code
_entity_poly.pdbx_strand_id
1 'polypeptide(L)'
;MLQKTYAAIKRGNPNAIVISAGMAPTGDNNDAAMADDLYYDALYQAMGGSSNGYFDMLGVHGAGFAAPPETDPAEAASNPAYGGYRFFAFRHVEDIRAIMEKYGDTGKKIVLLEFGWTYDPVNASYKWHGADAGIDAFKQADYLKRAYQWAAANWQPWIGLMSLLTMPNLDWLDDGNPQDEEQYWWAIMEPSQIDQLNLRPAYVELCIYFQGTKGLACKYNPN
;
A
#
# COMPACT_ATOMS: atom_id res chain seq x y z
N MET A 1 -9.12 16.53 -17.02
CA MET A 1 -8.31 15.51 -17.74
C MET A 1 -8.88 14.11 -17.54
N LEU A 2 -9.09 13.67 -16.29
CA LEU A 2 -9.65 12.35 -15.93
C LEU A 2 -10.85 11.89 -16.77
N GLN A 3 -11.92 12.70 -16.86
CA GLN A 3 -13.12 12.35 -17.64
C GLN A 3 -12.82 12.05 -19.11
N LYS A 4 -11.95 12.85 -19.74
CA LYS A 4 -11.57 12.68 -21.15
C LYS A 4 -10.77 11.39 -21.34
N THR A 5 -9.85 11.10 -20.42
CA THR A 5 -9.04 9.87 -20.43
C THR A 5 -9.90 8.63 -20.22
N TYR A 6 -10.79 8.62 -19.22
CA TYR A 6 -11.72 7.53 -18.98
C TYR A 6 -12.58 7.24 -20.21
N ALA A 7 -13.20 8.27 -20.80
CA ALA A 7 -14.00 8.11 -22.01
C ALA A 7 -13.19 7.58 -23.21
N ALA A 8 -11.93 8.01 -23.36
CA ALA A 8 -11.05 7.51 -24.41
C ALA A 8 -10.70 6.03 -24.21
N ILE A 9 -10.33 5.63 -22.98
CA ILE A 9 -10.04 4.23 -22.65
C ILE A 9 -11.27 3.35 -22.92
N LYS A 10 -12.45 3.76 -22.43
CA LYS A 10 -13.69 2.99 -22.63
C LYS A 10 -14.12 2.87 -24.09
N ARG A 11 -13.81 3.87 -24.94
CA ARG A 11 -14.03 3.77 -26.40
C ARG A 11 -13.09 2.76 -27.05
N GLY A 12 -11.83 2.68 -26.62
CA GLY A 12 -10.86 1.74 -27.17
C GLY A 12 -11.06 0.32 -26.66
N ASN A 13 -11.43 0.16 -25.39
CA ASN A 13 -11.74 -1.11 -24.76
C ASN A 13 -12.78 -0.92 -23.64
N PRO A 14 -14.06 -1.24 -23.87
CA PRO A 14 -15.10 -1.08 -22.85
C PRO A 14 -14.90 -2.01 -21.63
N ASN A 15 -14.14 -3.09 -21.78
CA ASN A 15 -13.85 -4.05 -20.71
C ASN A 15 -12.65 -3.65 -19.84
N ALA A 16 -11.89 -2.62 -20.21
CA ALA A 16 -10.77 -2.15 -19.40
C ALA A 16 -11.28 -1.58 -18.06
N ILE A 17 -10.68 -2.02 -16.95
CA ILE A 17 -10.91 -1.41 -15.63
C ILE A 17 -9.97 -0.21 -15.51
N VAL A 18 -10.55 0.97 -15.27
CA VAL A 18 -9.82 2.22 -15.06
C VAL A 18 -9.78 2.50 -13.56
N ILE A 19 -8.57 2.47 -13.00
CA ILE A 19 -8.31 2.77 -11.59
C ILE A 19 -7.70 4.17 -11.53
N SER A 20 -8.17 5.04 -10.62
CA SER A 20 -7.49 6.32 -10.40
C SER A 20 -6.07 6.09 -9.87
N ALA A 21 -5.17 7.07 -10.04
CA ALA A 21 -3.89 7.02 -9.32
C ALA A 21 -4.11 7.08 -7.80
N GLY A 22 -3.25 6.40 -7.06
CA GLY A 22 -3.14 6.48 -5.60
C GLY A 22 -2.28 7.67 -5.21
N MET A 23 -2.67 8.37 -4.16
CA MET A 23 -1.93 9.53 -3.67
C MET A 23 -0.91 9.08 -2.63
N ALA A 24 0.27 9.70 -2.64
CA ALA A 24 1.21 9.60 -1.53
C ALA A 24 0.66 10.48 -0.38
N PRO A 25 0.40 9.93 0.81
CA PRO A 25 -0.12 10.70 1.92
C PRO A 25 0.94 11.65 2.49
N THR A 26 0.50 12.79 3.01
CA THR A 26 1.36 13.79 3.66
C THR A 26 0.60 14.56 4.73
N GLY A 27 1.33 15.11 5.71
CA GLY A 27 0.79 16.03 6.71
C GLY A 27 0.78 17.48 6.24
N ASP A 28 1.42 17.77 5.10
CA ASP A 28 1.48 19.12 4.55
C ASP A 28 0.19 19.51 3.83
N ASN A 29 -0.14 20.80 3.91
CA ASN A 29 -1.22 21.39 3.13
C ASN A 29 -0.84 22.83 2.72
N ASN A 30 -0.03 22.91 1.67
CA ASN A 30 0.53 24.15 1.13
C ASN A 30 0.60 24.07 -0.42
N ASP A 31 1.21 25.07 -1.06
CA ASP A 31 1.26 25.15 -2.53
C ASP A 31 2.08 24.01 -3.19
N ALA A 32 2.93 23.31 -2.43
CA ALA A 32 3.77 22.22 -2.93
C ALA A 32 3.17 20.82 -2.67
N ALA A 33 2.38 20.67 -1.61
CA ALA A 33 1.83 19.37 -1.19
C ALA A 33 0.49 19.52 -0.46
N MET A 34 -0.38 18.54 -0.63
CA MET A 34 -1.72 18.49 -0.02
C MET A 34 -1.94 17.10 0.56
N ALA A 35 -2.47 17.04 1.79
CA ALA A 35 -2.95 15.81 2.39
C ALA A 35 -3.92 15.07 1.45
N ASP A 36 -3.74 13.76 1.33
CA ASP A 36 -4.44 12.96 0.34
C ASP A 36 -5.95 12.91 0.60
N ASP A 37 -6.39 12.86 1.85
CA ASP A 37 -7.80 12.96 2.23
C ASP A 37 -8.46 14.27 1.72
N LEU A 38 -7.80 15.41 1.87
CA LEU A 38 -8.25 16.70 1.32
C LEU A 38 -8.29 16.66 -0.21
N TYR A 39 -7.28 16.05 -0.84
CA TYR A 39 -7.25 15.90 -2.29
C TYR A 39 -8.39 15.01 -2.80
N TYR A 40 -8.67 13.88 -2.17
CA TYR A 40 -9.76 12.98 -2.56
C TYR A 40 -11.12 13.66 -2.38
N ASP A 41 -11.34 14.40 -1.29
CA ASP A 41 -12.57 15.17 -1.11
C ASP A 41 -12.73 16.23 -2.21
N ALA A 42 -11.68 17.01 -2.48
CA ALA A 42 -11.66 18.00 -3.54
C ALA A 42 -11.85 17.39 -4.94
N LEU A 43 -11.33 16.18 -5.17
CA LEU A 43 -11.51 15.43 -6.41
C LEU A 43 -12.99 15.12 -6.62
N TYR A 44 -13.69 14.61 -5.61
CA TYR A 44 -15.14 14.37 -5.70
C TYR A 44 -15.93 15.66 -5.93
N GLN A 45 -15.58 16.76 -5.25
CA GLN A 45 -16.20 18.07 -5.50
C GLN A 45 -16.02 18.52 -6.96
N ALA A 46 -14.81 18.39 -7.50
CA ALA A 46 -14.50 18.74 -8.89
C ALA A 46 -15.23 17.87 -9.91
N MET A 47 -15.60 16.64 -9.55
CA MET A 47 -16.44 15.74 -10.37
C MET A 47 -17.95 16.04 -10.25
N GLY A 48 -18.35 17.04 -9.46
CA GLY A 48 -19.77 17.34 -9.20
C GLY A 48 -20.42 16.36 -8.23
N GLY A 49 -19.63 15.73 -7.35
CA GLY A 49 -20.09 14.77 -6.35
C GLY A 49 -20.31 13.35 -6.87
N SER A 50 -19.98 13.06 -8.13
CA SER A 50 -20.12 11.72 -8.71
C SER A 50 -18.90 11.33 -9.53
N SER A 51 -18.27 10.22 -9.20
CA SER A 51 -17.15 9.65 -9.96
C SER A 51 -17.57 8.91 -11.24
N ASN A 52 -18.87 8.89 -11.56
CA ASN A 52 -19.36 8.26 -12.78
C ASN A 52 -18.80 8.94 -14.03
N GLY A 53 -18.12 8.15 -14.88
CA GLY A 53 -17.43 8.68 -16.05
C GLY A 53 -15.99 9.14 -15.80
N TYR A 54 -15.43 8.87 -14.61
CA TYR A 54 -14.06 9.24 -14.26
C TYR A 54 -13.16 8.05 -13.94
N PHE A 55 -13.66 7.04 -13.22
CA PHE A 55 -12.95 5.78 -12.93
C PHE A 55 -13.94 4.67 -12.54
N ASP A 56 -13.51 3.41 -12.63
CA ASP A 56 -14.27 2.24 -12.17
C ASP A 56 -13.94 1.88 -10.71
N MET A 57 -12.72 2.17 -10.25
CA MET A 57 -12.24 1.94 -8.88
C MET A 57 -11.30 3.08 -8.46
N LEU A 58 -11.25 3.37 -7.16
CA LEU A 58 -10.37 4.40 -6.61
C LEU A 58 -9.03 3.77 -6.19
N GLY A 59 -7.92 4.25 -6.74
CA GLY A 59 -6.58 3.87 -6.29
C GLY A 59 -6.16 4.62 -5.02
N VAL A 60 -5.53 3.92 -4.09
CA VAL A 60 -5.02 4.44 -2.80
C VAL A 60 -3.66 3.80 -2.51
N HIS A 61 -2.77 4.49 -1.79
CA HIS A 61 -1.55 3.89 -1.22
C HIS A 61 -1.77 3.62 0.28
N GLY A 62 -1.42 2.42 0.75
CA GLY A 62 -1.54 1.99 2.15
C GLY A 62 -0.18 1.86 2.83
N ALA A 63 0.61 2.92 2.86
CA ALA A 63 1.91 2.87 3.56
C ALA A 63 1.70 2.70 5.07
N GLY A 64 2.38 1.73 5.67
CA GLY A 64 2.18 1.38 7.08
C GLY A 64 3.10 2.11 8.07
N PHE A 65 4.15 2.79 7.58
CA PHE A 65 5.13 3.53 8.38
C PHE A 65 5.61 2.75 9.62
N ALA A 66 5.61 3.36 10.80
CA ALA A 66 6.01 2.71 12.06
C ALA A 66 4.90 1.84 12.70
N ALA A 67 3.64 2.05 12.30
CA ALA A 67 2.48 1.49 12.99
C ALA A 67 2.20 0.03 12.55
N PRO A 68 1.75 -0.83 13.48
CA PRO A 68 1.13 -2.10 13.14
C PRO A 68 -0.08 -1.92 12.18
N PRO A 69 -0.41 -2.93 11.35
CA PRO A 69 -1.50 -2.83 10.38
C PRO A 69 -2.89 -2.62 11.02
N GLU A 70 -3.12 -3.05 12.26
CA GLU A 70 -4.41 -2.90 12.93
C GLU A 70 -4.57 -1.55 13.65
N THR A 71 -3.50 -0.75 13.73
CA THR A 71 -3.53 0.54 14.42
C THR A 71 -4.59 1.46 13.82
N ASP A 72 -5.49 1.96 14.68
CA ASP A 72 -6.51 2.91 14.25
C ASP A 72 -5.84 4.22 13.82
N PRO A 73 -6.28 4.88 12.74
CA PRO A 73 -5.68 6.15 12.34
C PRO A 73 -5.80 7.24 13.44
N ALA A 74 -6.82 7.19 14.31
CA ALA A 74 -6.91 8.08 15.47
C ALA A 74 -5.83 7.80 16.54
N GLU A 75 -5.42 6.54 16.68
CA GLU A 75 -4.32 6.16 17.56
C GLU A 75 -2.98 6.65 16.98
N ALA A 76 -2.75 6.47 15.67
CA ALA A 76 -1.56 6.99 15.00
C ALA A 76 -1.44 8.53 15.14
N ALA A 77 -2.57 9.24 15.06
CA ALA A 77 -2.61 10.70 15.24
C ALA A 77 -2.31 11.16 16.69
N SER A 78 -2.67 10.36 17.70
CA SER A 78 -2.51 10.75 19.11
C SER A 78 -1.25 10.18 19.76
N ASN A 79 -0.57 9.24 19.11
CA ASN A 79 0.64 8.61 19.60
C ASN A 79 1.89 9.11 18.84
N PRO A 80 2.77 9.89 19.48
CA PRO A 80 4.02 10.35 18.87
C PRO A 80 4.94 9.23 18.36
N ALA A 81 4.83 8.02 18.94
CA ALA A 81 5.60 6.86 18.46
C ALA A 81 5.22 6.42 17.05
N TYR A 82 4.03 6.80 16.57
CA TYR A 82 3.55 6.54 15.21
C TYR A 82 3.57 7.79 14.33
N GLY A 83 4.25 8.86 14.76
CA GLY A 83 4.46 10.08 13.96
C GLY A 83 3.38 11.16 14.12
N GLY A 84 2.26 10.88 14.80
CA GLY A 84 1.30 11.91 15.20
C GLY A 84 0.34 12.39 14.10
N TYR A 85 0.15 11.60 13.03
CA TYR A 85 -0.84 11.87 11.98
C TYR A 85 -1.61 10.60 11.62
N ARG A 86 -2.85 10.77 11.14
CA ARG A 86 -3.73 9.64 10.76
C ARG A 86 -3.15 8.79 9.63
N PHE A 87 -2.52 9.45 8.66
CA PHE A 87 -1.99 8.78 7.47
C PHE A 87 -0.77 7.89 7.74
N PHE A 88 -0.20 7.94 8.95
CA PHE A 88 0.86 7.01 9.37
C PHE A 88 0.35 5.62 9.75
N ALA A 89 -0.95 5.36 9.61
CA ALA A 89 -1.53 4.03 9.77
C ALA A 89 -1.91 3.43 8.41
N PHE A 90 -1.60 2.14 8.20
CA PHE A 90 -2.12 1.36 7.08
C PHE A 90 -3.65 1.47 6.95
N ARG A 91 -4.37 1.58 8.07
CA ARG A 91 -5.82 1.76 8.12
C ARG A 91 -6.30 3.15 7.69
N HIS A 92 -5.43 4.10 7.35
CA HIS A 92 -5.85 5.38 6.78
C HIS A 92 -6.65 5.21 5.47
N VAL A 93 -6.51 4.07 4.80
CA VAL A 93 -7.40 3.64 3.71
C VAL A 93 -8.89 3.73 4.10
N GLU A 94 -9.23 3.49 5.38
CA GLU A 94 -10.59 3.61 5.92
C GLU A 94 -11.08 5.07 5.94
N ASP A 95 -10.18 6.05 6.14
CA ASP A 95 -10.53 7.48 6.03
C ASP A 95 -10.89 7.84 4.58
N ILE A 96 -10.12 7.32 3.61
CA ILE A 96 -10.43 7.52 2.19
C ILE A 96 -11.74 6.83 1.80
N ARG A 97 -12.01 5.65 2.37
CA ARG A 97 -13.30 4.97 2.20
C ARG A 97 -14.46 5.82 2.73
N ALA A 98 -14.32 6.44 3.89
CA ALA A 98 -15.34 7.32 4.45
C ALA A 98 -15.66 8.52 3.53
N ILE A 99 -14.66 9.03 2.80
CA ILE A 99 -14.86 10.06 1.77
C ILE A 99 -15.68 9.52 0.60
N MET A 100 -15.38 8.32 0.10
CA MET A 100 -16.21 7.70 -0.95
C MET A 100 -17.67 7.56 -0.49
N GLU A 101 -17.88 7.17 0.77
CA GLU A 101 -19.21 7.01 1.37
C GLU A 101 -19.96 8.34 1.52
N LYS A 102 -19.26 9.41 1.92
CA LYS A 102 -19.79 10.78 1.97
C LYS A 102 -20.39 11.22 0.63
N TYR A 103 -19.79 10.84 -0.49
CA TYR A 103 -20.29 11.15 -1.84
C TYR A 103 -21.22 10.07 -2.43
N GLY A 104 -21.57 9.05 -1.65
CA GLY A 104 -22.46 7.97 -2.09
C GLY A 104 -21.83 6.99 -3.08
N ASP A 105 -20.51 7.00 -3.24
CA ASP A 105 -19.76 6.12 -4.16
C ASP A 105 -19.48 4.74 -3.54
N THR A 106 -20.46 4.21 -2.81
CA THR A 106 -20.30 3.01 -1.99
C THR A 106 -20.17 1.73 -2.80
N GLY A 107 -20.64 1.75 -4.06
CA GLY A 107 -20.59 0.63 -5.00
C GLY A 107 -19.25 0.45 -5.72
N LYS A 108 -18.35 1.44 -5.66
CA LYS A 108 -16.99 1.30 -6.21
C LYS A 108 -16.05 0.77 -5.14
N LYS A 109 -15.02 0.05 -5.61
CA LYS A 109 -13.97 -0.52 -4.75
C LYS A 109 -12.78 0.43 -4.65
N ILE A 110 -12.03 0.28 -3.56
CA ILE A 110 -10.66 0.77 -3.43
C ILE A 110 -9.70 -0.30 -3.95
N VAL A 111 -8.65 0.12 -4.65
CA VAL A 111 -7.49 -0.71 -5.00
C VAL A 111 -6.26 -0.12 -4.34
N LEU A 112 -5.55 -0.92 -3.53
CA LEU A 112 -4.24 -0.49 -3.07
C LEU A 112 -3.23 -0.72 -4.19
N LEU A 113 -2.74 0.37 -4.75
CA LEU A 113 -1.73 0.33 -5.81
C LEU A 113 -0.33 0.06 -5.23
N GLU A 114 -0.12 0.48 -3.99
CA GLU A 114 1.07 0.22 -3.20
C GLU A 114 0.68 0.10 -1.73
N PHE A 115 1.26 -0.85 -1.02
CA PHE A 115 1.24 -0.91 0.44
C PHE A 115 2.45 -1.69 0.93
N GLY A 116 2.85 -1.49 2.19
CA GLY A 116 3.95 -2.22 2.80
C GLY A 116 4.61 -1.49 3.96
N TRP A 117 5.72 -2.07 4.42
CA TRP A 117 6.59 -1.53 5.46
C TRP A 117 8.04 -1.68 4.98
N THR A 118 8.87 -0.69 5.26
CA THR A 118 10.33 -0.78 5.07
C THR A 118 11.01 -1.14 6.38
N TYR A 119 12.19 -1.75 6.29
CA TYR A 119 13.10 -1.92 7.41
C TYR A 119 14.46 -1.28 7.14
N ASP A 120 14.48 -0.25 6.29
CA ASP A 120 15.69 0.48 5.87
C ASP A 120 16.50 1.00 7.08
N PRO A 121 17.78 0.60 7.24
CA PRO A 121 18.66 1.09 8.29
C PRO A 121 19.61 2.22 7.83
N VAL A 122 19.65 2.53 6.54
CA VAL A 122 20.67 3.39 5.91
C VAL A 122 20.11 4.73 5.45
N ASN A 123 18.98 4.74 4.74
CA ASN A 123 18.45 5.96 4.14
C ASN A 123 17.73 6.83 5.18
N ALA A 124 18.24 8.04 5.41
CA ALA A 124 17.70 8.97 6.40
C ALA A 124 16.22 9.33 6.15
N SER A 125 15.77 9.33 4.90
CA SER A 125 14.38 9.63 4.53
C SER A 125 13.39 8.54 4.95
N TYR A 126 13.86 7.30 5.16
CA TYR A 126 13.00 6.13 5.40
C TYR A 126 13.25 5.45 6.74
N LYS A 127 14.49 5.44 7.23
CA LYS A 127 14.86 4.69 8.43
C LYS A 127 14.08 5.08 9.68
N TRP A 128 13.64 6.34 9.77
CA TRP A 128 12.86 6.86 10.90
C TRP A 128 11.51 6.14 11.07
N HIS A 129 10.93 5.63 9.98
CA HIS A 129 9.72 4.80 9.99
C HIS A 129 10.00 3.34 9.58
N GLY A 130 11.27 2.96 9.55
CA GLY A 130 11.77 1.61 9.28
C GLY A 130 12.56 1.08 10.47
N ALA A 131 13.88 0.89 10.31
CA ALA A 131 14.72 0.30 11.35
C ALA A 131 14.73 1.09 12.66
N ASP A 132 14.74 2.44 12.62
CA ASP A 132 14.75 3.27 13.84
C ASP A 132 13.40 3.19 14.59
N ALA A 133 12.31 2.84 13.88
CA ALA A 133 11.01 2.51 14.48
C ALA A 133 10.95 1.05 15.01
N GLY A 134 12.07 0.32 14.95
CA GLY A 134 12.17 -1.06 15.38
C GLY A 134 11.51 -2.05 14.42
N ILE A 135 11.41 -1.71 13.14
CA ILE A 135 11.01 -2.64 12.07
C ILE A 135 12.25 -3.36 11.58
N ASP A 136 12.31 -4.66 11.81
CA ASP A 136 13.23 -5.58 11.18
C ASP A 136 12.51 -6.44 10.13
N ALA A 137 13.25 -7.28 9.41
CA ALA A 137 12.69 -8.12 8.36
C ALA A 137 11.61 -9.11 8.85
N PHE A 138 11.65 -9.53 10.12
CA PHE A 138 10.65 -10.44 10.69
C PHE A 138 9.38 -9.69 11.08
N LYS A 139 9.52 -8.49 11.66
CA LYS A 139 8.37 -7.62 11.95
C LYS A 139 7.69 -7.15 10.66
N GLN A 140 8.46 -6.82 9.61
CA GLN A 140 7.91 -6.54 8.28
C GLN A 140 7.08 -7.74 7.79
N ALA A 141 7.62 -8.96 7.86
CA ALA A 141 6.89 -10.17 7.44
C ALA A 141 5.58 -10.37 8.21
N ASP A 142 5.60 -10.22 9.54
CA ASP A 142 4.41 -10.35 10.38
C ASP A 142 3.36 -9.28 10.04
N TYR A 143 3.78 -8.02 9.89
CA TYR A 143 2.89 -6.91 9.56
C TYR A 143 2.25 -7.10 8.17
N LEU A 144 3.00 -7.56 7.18
CA LEU A 144 2.47 -7.84 5.85
C LEU A 144 1.37 -8.91 5.86
N LYS A 145 1.61 -10.04 6.55
CA LYS A 145 0.60 -11.08 6.75
C LYS A 145 -0.64 -10.50 7.44
N ARG A 146 -0.44 -9.76 8.54
CA ARG A 146 -1.53 -9.19 9.34
C ARG A 146 -2.33 -8.13 8.58
N ALA A 147 -1.70 -7.35 7.70
CA ALA A 147 -2.38 -6.41 6.82
C ALA A 147 -3.38 -7.13 5.88
N TYR A 148 -2.96 -8.25 5.26
CA TYR A 148 -3.88 -9.07 4.48
C TYR A 148 -4.99 -9.71 5.32
N GLN A 149 -4.68 -10.17 6.53
CA GLN A 149 -5.69 -10.71 7.45
C GLN A 149 -6.73 -9.65 7.84
N TRP A 150 -6.28 -8.43 8.17
CA TRP A 150 -7.16 -7.31 8.49
C TRP A 150 -8.07 -6.96 7.32
N ALA A 151 -7.51 -6.80 6.12
CA ALA A 151 -8.27 -6.47 4.92
C ALA A 151 -9.29 -7.56 4.57
N ALA A 152 -8.93 -8.84 4.69
CA ALA A 152 -9.84 -9.95 4.46
C ALA A 152 -11.02 -9.98 5.45
N ALA A 153 -10.76 -9.65 6.72
CA ALA A 153 -11.78 -9.65 7.76
C ALA A 153 -12.69 -8.40 7.75
N ASN A 154 -12.13 -7.23 7.42
CA ASN A 154 -12.79 -5.95 7.68
C ASN A 154 -13.10 -5.12 6.44
N TRP A 155 -12.40 -5.34 5.32
CA TRP A 155 -12.53 -4.47 4.14
C TRP A 155 -13.35 -5.08 3.00
N GLN A 156 -13.87 -6.30 3.17
CA GLN A 156 -14.85 -6.86 2.25
C GLN A 156 -16.22 -6.18 2.42
N PRO A 157 -16.95 -5.87 1.34
CA PRO A 157 -16.65 -6.18 -0.07
C PRO A 157 -15.96 -5.04 -0.84
N TRP A 158 -15.54 -3.97 -0.17
CA TRP A 158 -15.11 -2.71 -0.80
C TRP A 158 -13.64 -2.66 -1.19
N ILE A 159 -12.78 -3.53 -0.64
CA ILE A 159 -11.40 -3.67 -1.11
C ILE A 159 -11.34 -4.58 -2.35
N GLY A 160 -10.58 -4.13 -3.35
CA GLY A 160 -10.22 -4.85 -4.56
C GLY A 160 -8.83 -5.46 -4.47
N LEU A 161 -8.02 -5.23 -5.51
CA LEU A 161 -6.62 -5.64 -5.53
C LEU A 161 -5.81 -4.90 -4.45
N MET A 162 -4.86 -5.60 -3.84
CA MET A 162 -3.83 -5.01 -2.99
C MET A 162 -2.46 -5.40 -3.53
N SER A 163 -1.76 -4.43 -4.10
CA SER A 163 -0.42 -4.59 -4.66
C SER A 163 0.63 -4.30 -3.59
N LEU A 164 1.31 -5.35 -3.14
CA LEU A 164 2.41 -5.25 -2.17
C LEU A 164 3.68 -4.75 -2.86
N LEU A 165 4.26 -3.68 -2.33
CA LEU A 165 5.57 -3.16 -2.72
C LEU A 165 6.66 -3.93 -1.93
N THR A 166 7.63 -4.64 -2.54
CA THR A 166 7.79 -4.97 -3.96
C THR A 166 8.55 -6.29 -4.16
N MET A 167 8.61 -6.77 -5.41
CA MET A 167 9.61 -7.77 -5.82
C MET A 167 10.95 -7.08 -6.13
N PRO A 168 12.10 -7.73 -5.89
CA PRO A 168 13.40 -7.12 -6.16
C PRO A 168 13.67 -6.96 -7.66
N ASN A 169 14.44 -5.93 -8.03
CA ASN A 169 15.03 -5.81 -9.37
C ASN A 169 16.47 -6.34 -9.34
N LEU A 170 16.88 -7.07 -10.39
CA LEU A 170 18.24 -7.57 -10.55
C LEU A 170 19.24 -6.45 -10.88
N ASP A 171 18.79 -5.38 -11.53
CA ASP A 171 19.65 -4.24 -11.90
C ASP A 171 20.24 -3.55 -10.66
N TRP A 172 19.65 -3.73 -9.47
CA TRP A 172 20.19 -3.23 -8.20
C TRP A 172 21.56 -3.84 -7.86
N LEU A 173 21.96 -4.93 -8.52
CA LEU A 173 23.25 -5.56 -8.32
C LEU A 173 24.36 -4.91 -9.18
N ASP A 174 24.01 -4.06 -10.15
CA ASP A 174 24.92 -3.61 -11.21
C ASP A 174 26.09 -2.77 -10.68
N ASP A 175 25.89 -1.99 -9.62
CA ASP A 175 26.94 -1.21 -8.97
C ASP A 175 27.59 -1.92 -7.76
N GLY A 176 27.12 -3.13 -7.45
CA GLY A 176 27.62 -3.97 -6.37
C GLY A 176 27.12 -3.59 -4.97
N ASN A 177 26.19 -2.64 -4.84
CA ASN A 177 25.65 -2.20 -3.55
C ASN A 177 24.12 -2.07 -3.56
N PRO A 178 23.35 -3.16 -3.74
CA PRO A 178 21.89 -3.08 -3.83
C PRO A 178 21.20 -2.47 -2.61
N GLN A 179 21.91 -2.31 -1.48
CA GLN A 179 21.39 -1.74 -0.24
C GLN A 179 21.28 -0.21 -0.24
N ASP A 180 21.85 0.50 -1.22
CA ASP A 180 21.61 1.94 -1.39
C ASP A 180 20.30 2.26 -2.11
N GLU A 181 19.75 1.30 -2.85
CA GLU A 181 18.42 1.37 -3.44
C GLU A 181 17.35 1.33 -2.36
N GLU A 182 16.51 2.36 -2.29
CA GLU A 182 15.42 2.44 -1.33
C GLU A 182 14.53 1.19 -1.37
N GLN A 183 14.13 0.78 -2.59
CA GLN A 183 13.20 -0.32 -2.81
C GLN A 183 13.77 -1.67 -2.36
N TYR A 184 15.10 -1.77 -2.21
CA TYR A 184 15.74 -2.95 -1.62
C TYR A 184 15.19 -3.23 -0.24
N TRP A 185 14.89 -2.23 0.58
CA TRP A 185 14.42 -2.43 1.96
C TRP A 185 12.91 -2.68 2.08
N TRP A 186 12.16 -2.40 1.02
CA TRP A 186 10.75 -2.77 0.88
C TRP A 186 10.55 -4.17 0.31
N ALA A 187 11.53 -4.68 -0.46
CA ALA A 187 11.37 -5.91 -1.21
C ALA A 187 11.12 -7.14 -0.30
N ILE A 188 10.27 -8.07 -0.76
CA ILE A 188 9.97 -9.30 -0.02
C ILE A 188 10.98 -10.42 -0.26
N MET A 189 11.95 -10.21 -1.14
CA MET A 189 13.05 -11.11 -1.49
C MET A 189 14.32 -10.30 -1.75
N GLU A 190 15.48 -10.94 -1.72
CA GLU A 190 16.70 -10.32 -2.23
C GLU A 190 16.79 -10.45 -3.76
N PRO A 191 17.42 -9.50 -4.48
CA PRO A 191 17.74 -9.65 -5.90
C PRO A 191 18.46 -10.96 -6.15
N SER A 192 17.83 -11.85 -6.91
CA SER A 192 18.34 -13.18 -7.17
C SER A 192 17.76 -13.75 -8.47
N GLN A 193 18.54 -14.59 -9.14
CA GLN A 193 18.08 -15.30 -10.33
C GLN A 193 17.05 -16.37 -9.94
N ILE A 194 16.15 -16.71 -10.86
CA ILE A 194 15.02 -17.61 -10.56
C ILE A 194 15.46 -19.03 -10.13
N ASP A 195 16.66 -19.46 -10.50
CA ASP A 195 17.27 -20.74 -10.13
C ASP A 195 18.11 -20.68 -8.84
N GLN A 196 18.30 -19.49 -8.28
CA GLN A 196 19.12 -19.21 -7.09
C GLN A 196 18.40 -18.27 -6.11
N LEU A 197 17.12 -18.57 -5.81
CA LEU A 197 16.26 -17.69 -5.02
C LEU A 197 16.83 -17.41 -3.62
N ASN A 198 17.01 -16.13 -3.32
CA ASN A 198 17.34 -15.63 -1.98
C ASN A 198 16.08 -15.03 -1.35
N LEU A 199 15.43 -15.83 -0.49
CA LEU A 199 14.15 -15.47 0.13
C LEU A 199 14.36 -14.69 1.42
N ARG A 200 13.52 -13.68 1.65
CA ARG A 200 13.43 -12.98 2.95
C ARG A 200 12.28 -13.54 3.78
N PRO A 201 12.24 -13.25 5.10
CA PRO A 201 11.13 -13.65 5.97
C PRO A 201 9.75 -13.28 5.41
N ALA A 202 9.61 -12.10 4.79
CA ALA A 202 8.36 -11.63 4.20
C ALA A 202 7.78 -12.58 3.14
N TYR A 203 8.60 -13.04 2.18
CA TYR A 203 8.13 -13.98 1.17
C TYR A 203 7.72 -15.33 1.78
N VAL A 204 8.51 -15.85 2.71
CA VAL A 204 8.25 -17.14 3.36
C VAL A 204 6.94 -17.07 4.17
N GLU A 205 6.76 -16.03 4.97
CA GLU A 205 5.57 -15.84 5.81
C GLU A 205 4.30 -15.69 4.96
N LEU A 206 4.36 -14.90 3.88
CA LEU A 206 3.23 -14.74 2.96
C LEU A 206 2.93 -16.04 2.21
N CYS A 207 3.94 -16.80 1.80
CA CYS A 207 3.77 -18.11 1.19
C CYS A 207 3.08 -19.08 2.15
N ILE A 208 3.49 -19.15 3.41
CA ILE A 208 2.85 -19.96 4.45
C ILE A 208 1.39 -19.55 4.62
N TYR A 209 1.12 -18.25 4.77
CA TYR A 209 -0.24 -17.74 4.95
C TYR A 209 -1.15 -18.05 3.75
N PHE A 210 -0.76 -17.67 2.54
CA PHE A 210 -1.60 -17.84 1.34
C PHE A 210 -1.77 -19.29 0.89
N GLN A 211 -0.78 -20.15 1.15
CA GLN A 211 -0.94 -21.59 0.90
C GLN A 211 -1.83 -22.20 1.98
N GLY A 212 -1.66 -21.79 3.24
CA GLY A 212 -2.47 -22.25 4.36
C GLY A 212 -3.96 -21.95 4.20
N THR A 213 -4.34 -20.79 3.66
CA THR A 213 -5.75 -20.47 3.35
C THR A 213 -6.37 -21.38 2.29
N LYS A 214 -5.55 -22.11 1.52
CA LYS A 214 -5.96 -23.11 0.53
C LYS A 214 -5.81 -24.55 1.03
N GLY A 215 -5.41 -24.74 2.29
CA GLY A 215 -5.09 -26.07 2.84
C GLY A 215 -3.82 -26.70 2.24
N LEU A 216 -2.92 -25.88 1.70
CA LEU A 216 -1.66 -26.31 1.09
C LEU A 216 -0.46 -25.94 1.99
N ALA A 217 0.64 -26.69 1.87
CA ALA A 217 1.90 -26.33 2.49
C ALA A 217 2.70 -25.36 1.60
N CYS A 218 3.46 -24.45 2.22
CA CYS A 218 4.47 -23.67 1.52
C CYS A 218 5.75 -24.50 1.36
N LYS A 219 6.26 -24.61 0.13
CA LYS A 219 7.52 -25.32 -0.19
C LYS A 219 8.73 -24.75 0.57
N TYR A 220 8.67 -23.47 0.93
CA TYR A 220 9.75 -22.74 1.59
C TYR A 220 9.56 -22.63 3.12
N ASN A 221 8.57 -23.32 3.69
CA ASN A 221 8.41 -23.39 5.13
C ASN A 221 9.60 -24.15 5.74
N PRO A 222 10.34 -23.56 6.72
CA PRO A 222 11.47 -24.24 7.35
C PRO A 222 11.07 -25.36 8.33
N ASN A 223 9.77 -25.49 8.66
CA ASN A 223 9.21 -26.51 9.55
C ASN A 223 8.34 -27.51 8.78
#